data_AF-T0YFT8-F1
#
_entry.id   AF-T0YFT8-F1
#
_cell.length_a   1.000
_cell.length_b   1.000
_cell.length_c   1.000
_cell.angle_alpha   90.00
_cell.angle_beta   90.00
_cell.angle_gamma   90.00
#
_symmetry.space_group_name_H-M   'P 1'
#
loop_
_entity.id
_entity.type
_entity.pdbx_description
1 polymer ?
#
loop_
_entity_poly.entity_id
_entity_poly.type
_entity_poly.pdbx_seq_one_letter_code
_entity_poly.pdbx_strand_id
1 'polypeptide(L)'
;TDTRAALHDYLDLDCHIGITGWLCDERRGTHLRELVREIPGERLLIETDAPYLLPRSVRPQPSHRRNEPMYLAHIVTELARDRGEDVA
;
A
#
# COMPACT_ATOMS: atom_id res chain seq x y z
N THR A 1 10.20 0.05 -3.85
CA THR A 1 9.32 1.17 -4.26
C THR A 1 10.01 1.98 -5.32
N ASP A 2 9.23 2.52 -6.25
CA ASP A 2 9.71 3.11 -7.50
C ASP A 2 9.14 4.54 -7.68
N THR A 3 9.38 5.15 -8.84
CA THR A 3 9.01 6.53 -9.15
C THR A 3 7.63 6.66 -9.80
N ARG A 4 7.10 7.89 -9.85
CA ARG A 4 5.90 8.24 -10.62
C ARG A 4 6.01 7.87 -12.11
N ALA A 5 7.19 8.12 -12.70
CA ALA A 5 7.43 7.80 -14.11
C ALA A 5 7.31 6.29 -14.34
N ALA A 6 7.98 5.49 -13.50
CA ALA A 6 7.89 4.03 -13.56
C ALA A 6 6.45 3.53 -13.38
N LEU A 7 5.65 4.15 -12.49
CA LEU A 7 4.22 3.81 -12.35
C LEU A 7 3.49 3.93 -13.70
N HIS A 8 3.64 5.05 -14.40
CA HIS A 8 2.97 5.23 -15.69
C HIS A 8 3.53 4.28 -16.76
N ASP A 9 4.85 4.05 -16.79
CA ASP A 9 5.45 3.08 -17.71
C ASP A 9 4.86 1.67 -17.49
N TYR A 10 4.64 1.24 -16.25
CA TYR A 10 4.00 -0.05 -15.95
C TYR A 10 2.52 -0.09 -16.33
N LEU A 11 1.78 1.02 -16.15
CA LEU A 11 0.38 1.12 -16.57
C LEU A 11 0.25 1.09 -18.10
N ASP A 12 1.15 1.74 -18.83
CA ASP A 12 1.22 1.72 -20.29
C ASP A 12 1.51 0.31 -20.84
N LEU A 13 2.18 -0.52 -20.05
CA LEU A 13 2.40 -1.95 -20.31
C LEU A 13 1.26 -2.86 -19.84
N ASP A 14 0.11 -2.29 -19.46
CA ASP A 14 -1.07 -3.01 -18.99
C ASP A 14 -0.87 -3.82 -17.69
N CYS A 15 0.16 -3.48 -16.90
CA CYS A 15 0.47 -4.20 -15.66
C CYS A 15 -0.51 -3.85 -14.52
N HIS A 16 -0.65 -4.78 -13.58
CA HIS A 16 -1.27 -4.50 -12.28
C HIS A 16 -0.21 -4.02 -11.29
N ILE A 17 -0.58 -3.14 -10.36
CA ILE A 17 0.31 -2.52 -9.39
C ILE A 17 -0.03 -3.02 -7.98
N GLY A 18 0.92 -3.70 -7.35
CA GLY A 18 0.82 -4.17 -5.97
C GLY A 18 1.21 -3.08 -4.95
N ILE A 19 0.33 -2.86 -3.96
CA ILE A 19 0.57 -1.95 -2.84
C ILE A 19 0.64 -2.74 -1.53
N THR A 20 1.73 -2.52 -0.79
CA THR A 20 2.01 -3.22 0.47
C THR A 20 1.88 -2.29 1.69
N GLY A 21 2.14 -2.85 2.88
CA GLY A 21 2.24 -2.09 4.13
C GLY A 21 3.34 -1.01 4.15
N TRP A 22 4.17 -0.92 3.11
CA TRP A 22 5.10 0.20 2.90
C TRP A 22 4.37 1.55 2.86
N LEU A 23 3.14 1.61 2.34
CA LEU A 23 2.28 2.80 2.33
C LEU A 23 2.13 3.42 3.75
N CYS A 24 2.12 2.55 4.76
CA CYS A 24 1.91 2.90 6.15
C CYS A 24 3.18 3.37 6.87
N ASP A 25 4.35 3.38 6.20
CA ASP A 25 5.61 3.87 6.80
C ASP A 25 5.75 5.39 6.60
N GLU A 26 5.37 6.16 7.61
CA GLU A 26 5.47 7.64 7.61
C GLU A 26 6.89 8.19 7.36
N ARG A 27 7.93 7.36 7.49
CA ARG A 27 9.32 7.79 7.28
C ARG A 27 9.81 7.56 5.86
N ARG A 28 9.18 6.65 5.11
CA ARG A 28 9.71 6.15 3.83
C ARG A 28 8.65 6.00 2.73
N GLY A 29 7.39 5.78 3.09
CA GLY A 29 6.27 5.52 2.19
C GLY A 29 5.42 6.72 1.84
N THR A 30 5.76 7.93 2.30
CA THR A 30 4.98 9.15 2.06
C THR A 30 4.78 9.46 0.58
N HIS A 31 5.81 9.27 -0.25
CA HIS A 31 5.71 9.45 -1.71
C HIS A 31 4.65 8.56 -2.35
N LEU A 32 4.43 7.35 -1.83
CA LEU A 32 3.41 6.43 -2.34
C LEU A 32 1.99 6.91 -2.08
N ARG A 33 1.75 7.62 -0.98
CA ARG A 33 0.40 8.09 -0.61
C ARG A 33 -0.22 9.03 -1.64
N GLU A 34 0.62 9.74 -2.39
CA GLU A 34 0.18 10.56 -3.51
C GLU A 34 -0.06 9.70 -4.76
N LEU A 35 0.87 8.79 -5.07
CA LEU A 35 0.84 7.94 -6.27
C LEU A 35 -0.31 6.95 -6.29
N VAL A 36 -0.72 6.42 -5.14
CA VAL A 36 -1.80 5.43 -5.08
C VAL A 36 -3.12 5.97 -5.63
N ARG A 37 -3.32 7.28 -5.74
CA ARG A 37 -4.50 7.90 -6.35
C ARG A 37 -4.54 7.79 -7.87
N GLU A 38 -3.39 7.56 -8.49
CA GLU A 38 -3.22 7.52 -9.95
C GLU A 38 -3.39 6.10 -10.51
N ILE A 39 -3.42 5.08 -9.64
CA ILE A 39 -3.60 3.69 -10.04
C ILE A 39 -5.10 3.46 -10.32
N PRO A 40 -5.50 3.01 -11.52
CA PRO A 40 -6.89 2.61 -11.76
C PRO A 40 -7.31 1.47 -10.84
N GLY A 41 -8.55 1.48 -10.34
CA GLY A 41 -9.01 0.52 -9.34
C GLY A 41 -8.93 -0.93 -9.80
N GLU A 42 -9.22 -1.18 -11.07
CA GLU A 42 -9.13 -2.49 -11.72
C GLU A 42 -7.68 -2.98 -11.95
N ARG A 43 -6.69 -2.10 -11.76
CA ARG A 43 -5.24 -2.43 -11.85
C ARG A 43 -4.56 -2.45 -10.49
N LEU A 44 -5.29 -2.16 -9.41
CA LEU A 44 -4.76 -2.08 -8.06
C LEU A 44 -4.86 -3.44 -7.36
N LEU A 45 -3.72 -3.93 -6.87
CA LEU A 45 -3.65 -5.10 -5.99
C LEU A 45 -3.14 -4.67 -4.62
N ILE A 46 -3.63 -5.32 -3.57
CA ILE A 46 -3.24 -5.04 -2.18
C ILE A 46 -2.67 -6.31 -1.59
N GLU A 47 -1.50 -6.19 -0.95
CA GLU A 47 -0.81 -7.33 -0.36
C GLU A 47 -0.11 -6.96 0.94
N THR A 48 0.30 -7.94 1.74
CA THR A 48 1.03 -7.68 2.99
C THR A 48 2.54 -7.77 2.83
N ASP A 49 3.02 -8.61 1.90
CA ASP A 49 4.42 -9.06 1.84
C ASP A 49 4.90 -9.68 3.17
N ALA A 50 3.99 -10.32 3.91
CA ALA A 50 4.34 -11.01 5.15
C ALA A 50 5.40 -12.10 4.88
N PRO A 51 6.46 -12.20 5.71
CA PRO A 51 6.60 -11.66 7.06
C PRO A 51 7.17 -10.22 7.17
N TYR A 52 7.38 -9.54 6.05
CA TYR A 52 8.00 -8.21 5.98
C TYR A 52 6.95 -7.09 5.97
N LEU A 53 7.42 -5.84 6.08
CA LEU A 53 6.60 -4.65 5.87
C LEU A 53 5.40 -4.49 6.82
N LEU A 54 5.58 -4.84 8.10
CA LEU A 54 4.57 -4.60 9.15
C LEU A 54 4.12 -3.12 9.11
N PRO A 55 2.83 -2.84 8.88
CA PRO A 55 2.35 -1.46 8.77
C PRO A 55 2.61 -0.68 10.06
N ARG A 56 3.37 0.41 9.98
CA ARG A 56 3.75 1.21 11.16
C ARG A 56 2.58 1.96 11.79
N SER A 57 1.46 2.12 11.08
CA SER A 57 0.25 2.78 11.59
C SER A 57 -0.68 1.86 12.40
N VAL A 58 -0.40 0.56 12.50
CA VAL A 58 -1.20 -0.36 13.36
C VAL A 58 -1.15 0.08 14.82
N ARG A 59 -2.31 0.09 15.48
CA ARG A 59 -2.46 0.43 16.90
C ARG A 59 -3.42 -0.58 17.58
N PRO A 60 -3.09 -1.08 18.79
CA PRO A 60 -1.82 -0.92 19.50
C PRO A 60 -0.65 -1.54 18.72
N GLN A 61 0.58 -1.04 18.95
CA GLN A 61 1.74 -1.57 18.24
C GLN A 61 2.00 -3.02 18.68
N PRO A 62 2.11 -3.97 17.76
CA PRO A 62 2.41 -5.36 18.12
C PRO A 62 3.75 -5.46 18.83
N SER A 63 3.85 -6.39 19.80
CA SER A 63 5.11 -6.65 20.52
C SER A 63 6.18 -7.30 19.62
N HIS A 64 5.75 -7.94 18.53
CA HIS A 64 6.61 -8.46 17.48
C HIS A 64 6.75 -7.47 16.32
N ARG A 65 7.80 -7.66 15.53
CA ARG A 65 8.04 -6.89 14.30
C ARG A 65 7.67 -7.66 13.03
N ARG A 66 7.15 -8.88 13.18
CA ARG A 66 6.71 -9.74 12.07
C ARG A 66 5.37 -9.24 11.54
N ASN A 67 5.30 -9.05 10.23
CA ASN A 67 4.03 -8.84 9.54
C ASN A 67 3.31 -10.16 9.30
N GLU A 68 2.00 -10.08 9.16
CA GLU A 68 1.12 -11.23 8.98
C GLU A 68 -0.02 -10.87 8.02
N PRO A 69 -0.60 -11.86 7.30
CA PRO A 69 -1.71 -11.62 6.37
C PRO A 69 -2.91 -10.88 6.99
N MET A 70 -3.15 -11.03 8.29
CA MET A 70 -4.25 -10.35 8.99
C MET A 70 -4.18 -8.81 8.94
N TYR A 71 -2.99 -8.23 8.72
CA TYR A 71 -2.84 -6.78 8.59
C TYR A 71 -3.25 -6.25 7.22
N LEU A 72 -3.67 -7.10 6.28
CA LEU A 72 -4.19 -6.67 4.97
C LEU A 72 -5.34 -5.68 5.14
N ALA A 73 -6.29 -5.94 6.05
CA ALA A 73 -7.42 -5.04 6.31
C ALA A 73 -6.99 -3.63 6.75
N HIS A 74 -5.89 -3.54 7.52
CA HIS A 74 -5.30 -2.25 7.92
C HIS A 74 -4.70 -1.51 6.73
N ILE A 75 -4.01 -2.22 5.84
CA ILE A 75 -3.43 -1.65 4.61
C ILE A 75 -4.55 -1.13 3.68
N VAL A 76 -5.62 -1.91 3.49
CA VAL A 76 -6.80 -1.50 2.70
C VAL A 76 -7.41 -0.22 3.27
N THR A 77 -7.58 -0.14 4.59
CA THR A 77 -8.17 1.04 5.24
C THR A 77 -7.32 2.30 5.03
N GLU A 78 -6.00 2.18 5.17
CA GLU A 78 -5.08 3.30 4.94
C GLU A 78 -5.06 3.71 3.46
N LEU A 79 -5.11 2.75 2.54
CA LEU A 79 -5.16 2.99 1.10
C LEU A 79 -6.46 3.68 0.66
N ALA A 80 -7.61 3.19 1.13
CA ALA A 80 -8.92 3.77 0.86
C ALA A 80 -8.99 5.22 1.37
N ARG A 81 -8.47 5.47 2.59
CA ARG A 81 -8.33 6.83 3.14
C ARG A 81 -7.51 7.74 2.22
N ASP A 82 -6.35 7.27 1.76
CA ASP A 82 -5.49 8.08 0.89
C ASP A 82 -6.13 8.34 -0.46
N ARG A 83 -6.93 7.40 -0.99
CA ARG A 83 -7.67 7.51 -2.26
C ARG A 83 -9.01 8.26 -2.14
N GLY A 84 -9.51 8.51 -0.93
CA GLY A 84 -10.82 9.13 -0.72
C GLY A 84 -11.98 8.20 -1.08
N GLU A 85 -11.78 6.90 -0.92
CA GLU A 85 -12.73 5.83 -1.25
C GLU A 85 -13.25 5.15 0.03
N ASP A 86 -14.41 4.50 -0.07
CA ASP A 86 -14.90 3.62 1.00
C ASP A 86 -14.12 2.30 1.01
N VAL A 87 -13.98 1.70 2.19
CA VAL A 87 -13.42 0.35 2.32
C VAL A 87 -14.45 -0.65 1.78
N ALA A 88 -14.04 -1.46 0.80
CA ALA A 88 -14.84 -2.56 0.24
C ALA A 88 -14.94 -3.77 1.19
#